data_AF-A0A1T4K0D5-F1
#
_entry.id   AF-A0A1T4K0D5-F1
#
_cell.length_a   1.000
_cell.length_b   1.000
_cell.length_c   1.000
_cell.angle_alpha   90.00
_cell.angle_beta   90.00
_cell.angle_gamma   90.00
#
_symmetry.space_group_name_H-M   'P 1'
#
loop_
_entity.id
_entity.type
_entity.pdbx_description
1 polymer ?
#
loop_
_entity_poly.entity_id
_entity_poly.type
_entity_poly.pdbx_seq_one_letter_code
_entity_poly.pdbx_strand_id
1 'polypeptide(L)'
;MQNIQEELKTAQHRYFLEMENHAKLLKEISLLDDRVDDATRQINLIDARIKSLTEQRSVLHADIVAGNQPINAADKIGDQLAQARRQAADYDEILLLTRQTLESKRRDQLESKLGNKKSAVYAAAAKLMLAELTPALQKAVAIYSAGLPYYVTDRHQHIKDFVTDACFTHEENTRPFLLEAEQLYLTPEGAQQCS
;
A
#
# COMPACT_ATOMS: atom_id res chain seq x y z
N MET A 1 -27.12 2.59 17.05
CA MET A 1 -26.73 3.48 15.93
C MET A 1 -25.54 4.37 16.26
N GLN A 2 -25.52 5.15 17.35
CA GLN A 2 -24.37 6.02 17.69
C GLN A 2 -23.01 5.28 17.75
N ASN A 3 -22.97 4.08 18.34
CA ASN A 3 -21.74 3.29 18.46
C ASN A 3 -21.17 2.85 17.08
N ILE A 4 -22.03 2.50 16.11
CA ILE A 4 -21.61 2.09 14.75
C ILE A 4 -21.06 3.29 13.96
N GLN A 5 -21.62 4.48 14.17
CA GLN A 5 -21.10 5.71 13.55
C GLN A 5 -19.73 6.09 14.11
N GLU A 6 -19.48 5.87 15.40
CA GLU A 6 -18.17 6.07 16.03
C GLU A 6 -17.13 5.05 15.56
N GLU A 7 -17.52 3.78 15.41
CA GLU A 7 -16.67 2.74 14.82
C GLU A 7 -16.25 3.08 13.39
N LEU A 8 -17.19 3.55 12.55
CA LEU A 8 -16.90 3.97 11.18
C LEU A 8 -15.92 5.14 11.15
N LYS A 9 -16.16 6.20 11.93
CA LYS A 9 -15.26 7.35 12.02
C LYS A 9 -13.85 6.94 12.47
N THR A 10 -13.77 6.04 13.45
CA THR A 10 -12.48 5.52 13.95
C THR A 10 -11.75 4.70 12.88
N ALA A 11 -12.45 3.81 12.18
CA ALA A 11 -11.88 3.03 11.08
C ALA A 11 -11.39 3.92 9.94
N GLN A 12 -12.18 4.92 9.55
CA GLN A 12 -11.82 5.91 8.53
C GLN A 12 -10.56 6.68 8.92
N HIS A 13 -10.51 7.21 10.14
CA HIS A 13 -9.34 7.95 10.62
C HIS A 13 -8.06 7.10 10.57
N ARG A 14 -8.12 5.84 11.05
CA ARG A 14 -6.99 4.92 11.00
C ARG A 14 -6.55 4.57 9.58
N TYR A 15 -7.49 4.46 8.66
CA TYR A 15 -7.21 4.23 7.24
C TYR A 15 -6.54 5.44 6.59
N PHE A 16 -7.03 6.65 6.85
CA PHE A 16 -6.42 7.88 6.32
C PHE A 16 -5.00 8.10 6.84
N LEU A 17 -4.75 7.87 8.13
CA LEU A 17 -3.40 7.93 8.69
C LEU A 17 -2.46 6.92 8.03
N GLU A 18 -2.94 5.70 7.75
CA GLU A 18 -2.13 4.71 7.03
C GLU A 18 -1.87 5.12 5.59
N MET A 19 -2.86 5.68 4.90
CA MET A 19 -2.67 6.22 3.55
C MET A 19 -1.59 7.31 3.52
N GLU A 20 -1.61 8.23 4.48
CA GLU A 20 -0.62 9.30 4.57
C GLU A 20 0.79 8.74 4.84
N ASN A 21 0.90 7.79 5.75
CA ASN A 21 2.17 7.10 6.03
C ASN A 21 2.67 6.32 4.81
N HIS A 22 1.78 5.64 4.09
CA HIS A 22 2.13 4.92 2.87
C HIS A 22 2.61 5.88 1.76
N ALA A 23 1.94 7.03 1.60
CA ALA A 23 2.37 8.05 0.64
C ALA A 23 3.74 8.65 0.99
N LYS A 24 4.01 8.92 2.28
CA LYS A 24 5.33 9.36 2.76
C LYS A 24 6.40 8.30 2.47
N LEU A 25 6.11 7.04 2.75
CA LEU A 25 7.02 5.92 2.48
C LEU A 25 7.35 5.81 0.99
N LEU A 26 6.36 5.91 0.11
CA LEU A 26 6.57 5.90 -1.35
C LEU A 26 7.46 7.06 -1.81
N LYS A 27 7.26 8.26 -1.24
CA LYS A 27 8.10 9.42 -1.54
C LYS A 27 9.55 9.21 -1.07
N GLU A 28 9.75 8.66 0.12
CA GLU A 28 11.08 8.31 0.62
C GLU A 28 11.78 7.28 -0.26
N ILE A 29 11.07 6.24 -0.70
CA ILE A 29 11.60 5.23 -1.63
C ILE A 29 12.04 5.89 -2.94
N SER A 30 11.20 6.73 -3.53
CA SER A 30 11.54 7.46 -4.76
C SER A 30 12.80 8.31 -4.60
N LEU A 31 12.93 9.03 -3.48
CA LEU A 31 14.12 9.85 -3.21
C LEU A 31 15.39 9.00 -3.01
N LEU A 32 15.26 7.80 -2.41
CA LEU A 32 16.37 6.88 -2.26
C LEU A 32 16.78 6.26 -3.60
N ASP A 33 15.83 5.93 -4.46
CA ASP A 33 16.09 5.47 -5.84
C ASP A 33 16.86 6.56 -6.64
N ASP A 34 16.41 7.82 -6.58
CA ASP A 34 17.11 8.95 -7.23
C ASP A 34 18.56 9.08 -6.72
N ARG A 35 18.78 8.89 -5.40
CA ARG A 35 20.12 8.92 -4.79
C ARG A 35 21.00 7.75 -5.21
N VAL A 36 20.44 6.56 -5.43
CA VAL A 36 21.17 5.41 -6.00
C VAL A 36 21.67 5.76 -7.40
N ASP A 37 20.80 6.35 -8.23
CA ASP A 37 21.14 6.73 -9.59
C ASP A 37 22.19 7.84 -9.65
N ASP A 38 22.08 8.83 -8.76
CA ASP A 38 23.08 9.89 -8.63
C ASP A 38 24.43 9.34 -8.16
N ALA A 39 24.47 8.51 -7.11
CA ALA A 39 25.70 7.90 -6.62
C ALA A 39 26.37 7.02 -7.70
N THR A 40 25.57 6.22 -8.42
CA THR A 40 26.07 5.39 -9.53
C THR A 40 26.67 6.24 -10.65
N ARG A 41 26.05 7.38 -10.99
CA ARG A 41 26.59 8.33 -11.97
C ARG A 41 27.91 8.94 -11.49
N GLN A 42 28.02 9.32 -10.22
CA GLN A 42 29.26 9.87 -9.66
C GLN A 42 30.39 8.85 -9.69
N ILE A 43 30.13 7.59 -9.34
CA ILE A 43 31.11 6.49 -9.42
C ILE A 43 31.62 6.35 -10.86
N ASN A 44 30.71 6.29 -11.85
CA ASN A 44 31.10 6.17 -13.26
C ASN A 44 31.97 7.35 -13.74
N LEU A 45 31.67 8.58 -13.30
CA LEU A 45 32.49 9.76 -13.61
C LEU A 45 33.88 9.69 -12.96
N ILE A 46 33.94 9.24 -11.70
CA ILE A 46 35.20 9.07 -10.98
C ILE A 46 36.04 7.96 -11.62
N ASP A 47 35.44 6.85 -12.03
CA ASP A 47 36.12 5.76 -12.73
C ASP A 47 36.68 6.21 -14.08
N ALA A 48 35.92 7.00 -14.84
CA ALA A 48 36.41 7.61 -16.07
C ALA A 48 37.60 8.54 -15.80
N ARG A 49 37.55 9.33 -14.72
CA ARG A 49 38.66 10.18 -14.28
C ARG A 49 39.88 9.37 -13.86
N ILE A 50 39.71 8.25 -13.14
CA ILE A 50 40.80 7.35 -12.74
C ILE A 50 41.47 6.75 -13.98
N LYS A 51 40.69 6.31 -14.97
CA LYS A 51 41.23 5.79 -16.25
C LYS A 51 42.04 6.86 -16.97
N SER A 52 41.49 8.06 -17.13
CA SER A 52 42.17 9.19 -17.77
C SER A 52 43.48 9.56 -17.05
N LEU A 53 43.48 9.65 -15.73
CA LEU A 53 44.68 9.94 -14.94
C LEU A 53 45.73 8.81 -15.04
N THR A 54 45.28 7.56 -15.14
CA THR A 54 46.16 6.39 -15.32
C THR A 54 46.83 6.41 -16.68
N GLU A 55 46.09 6.72 -17.75
CA GLU A 55 46.63 6.93 -19.09
C GLU A 55 47.62 8.10 -19.11
N GLN A 56 47.26 9.25 -18.54
CA GLN A 56 48.16 10.41 -18.42
C GLN A 56 49.46 10.05 -17.69
N ARG A 57 49.37 9.31 -16.58
CA ARG A 57 50.56 8.84 -15.85
C ARG A 57 51.47 7.99 -16.72
N SER A 58 50.91 7.13 -17.57
CA SER A 58 51.69 6.25 -18.45
C SER A 58 52.46 7.03 -19.53
N VAL A 59 51.83 8.06 -20.11
CA VAL A 59 52.46 8.95 -21.09
C VAL A 59 53.52 9.83 -20.42
N LEU A 60 53.20 10.37 -19.25
CA LEU A 60 54.09 11.25 -18.49
C LEU A 60 55.41 10.57 -18.09
N HIS A 61 55.38 9.26 -17.81
CA HIS A 61 56.61 8.52 -17.50
C HIS A 61 57.59 8.52 -18.68
N ALA A 62 57.10 8.43 -19.93
CA ALA A 62 57.94 8.53 -21.12
C ALA A 62 58.52 9.94 -21.29
N ASP A 63 57.71 10.98 -21.03
CA ASP A 63 58.13 12.37 -21.12
C ASP A 63 59.14 12.79 -20.05
N ILE A 64 59.03 12.24 -18.83
CA ILE A 64 60.01 12.45 -17.75
C ILE A 64 61.36 11.81 -18.12
N VAL A 65 61.35 10.58 -18.65
CA VAL A 65 62.59 9.89 -19.11
C VAL A 65 63.24 10.65 -20.26
N ALA A 66 62.45 11.26 -21.14
CA ALA A 66 62.92 12.12 -22.22
C ALA A 66 63.39 13.52 -21.76
N GLY A 67 63.18 13.90 -20.49
CA GLY A 67 63.56 15.20 -19.94
C GLY A 67 62.61 16.36 -20.26
N ASN A 68 61.43 16.06 -20.84
CA ASN A 68 60.44 17.06 -21.26
C ASN A 68 59.52 17.54 -20.13
N GLN A 69 59.49 16.83 -19.00
CA GLN A 69 58.64 17.11 -17.85
C GLN A 69 59.45 17.00 -16.54
N PRO A 70 59.11 17.81 -15.51
CA PRO A 70 59.76 17.70 -14.22
C PRO A 70 59.34 16.42 -13.50
N ILE A 71 60.27 15.82 -12.74
CA ILE A 71 60.06 14.55 -12.02
C ILE A 71 58.83 14.61 -11.09
N ASN A 72 58.54 15.78 -10.49
CA ASN A 72 57.40 15.99 -9.59
C ASN A 72 56.02 15.97 -10.28
N ALA A 73 55.96 15.94 -11.61
CA ALA A 73 54.70 15.84 -12.33
C ALA A 73 54.03 14.48 -12.12
N ALA A 74 54.82 13.41 -11.92
CA ALA A 74 54.29 12.08 -11.61
C ALA A 74 53.64 12.02 -10.21
N ASP A 75 54.22 12.70 -9.23
CA ASP A 75 53.69 12.76 -7.85
C ASP A 75 52.33 13.43 -7.82
N LYS A 76 52.16 14.55 -8.56
CA LYS A 76 50.86 15.25 -8.66
C LYS A 76 49.76 14.36 -9.23
N ILE A 77 50.06 13.56 -10.28
CA ILE A 77 49.09 12.61 -10.83
C ILE A 77 48.82 11.47 -9.83
N GLY A 78 49.85 11.04 -9.10
CA GLY A 78 49.72 10.07 -8.00
C GLY A 78 48.75 10.52 -6.92
N ASP A 79 48.87 11.76 -6.46
CA ASP A 79 47.97 12.35 -5.47
C ASP A 79 46.53 12.47 -5.99
N GLN A 80 46.36 12.89 -7.25
CA GLN A 80 45.04 12.97 -7.89
C GLN A 80 44.38 11.59 -8.04
N LEU A 81 45.16 10.56 -8.37
CA LEU A 81 44.67 9.17 -8.42
C LEU A 81 44.27 8.67 -7.03
N ALA A 82 45.07 8.95 -6.00
CA ALA A 82 44.76 8.58 -4.62
C ALA A 82 43.47 9.27 -4.15
N GLN A 83 43.31 10.56 -4.46
CA GLN A 83 42.10 11.31 -4.15
C GLN A 83 40.87 10.76 -4.88
N ALA A 84 40.97 10.51 -6.19
CA ALA A 84 39.87 9.96 -6.97
C ALA A 84 39.46 8.57 -6.47
N ARG A 85 40.41 7.71 -6.09
CA ARG A 85 40.12 6.40 -5.50
C ARG A 85 39.43 6.48 -4.15
N ARG A 86 39.82 7.43 -3.30
CA ARG A 86 39.10 7.69 -2.03
C ARG A 86 37.66 8.14 -2.30
N GLN A 87 37.48 9.08 -3.23
CA GLN A 87 36.14 9.52 -3.63
C GLN A 87 35.28 8.37 -4.17
N ALA A 88 35.84 7.47 -4.98
CA ALA A 88 35.13 6.29 -5.46
C ALA A 88 34.66 5.40 -4.29
N ALA A 89 35.56 5.11 -3.34
CA ALA A 89 35.23 4.32 -2.17
C ALA A 89 34.13 4.97 -1.29
N ASP A 90 34.20 6.30 -1.09
CA ASP A 90 33.18 7.04 -0.33
C ASP A 90 31.79 6.94 -1.01
N TYR A 91 31.74 7.06 -2.34
CA TYR A 91 30.48 6.92 -3.08
C TYR A 91 29.97 5.47 -3.13
N ASP A 92 30.87 4.47 -3.17
CA ASP A 92 30.50 3.07 -3.06
C ASP A 92 29.85 2.76 -1.70
N GLU A 93 30.38 3.34 -0.61
CA GLU A 93 29.78 3.22 0.73
C GLU A 93 28.39 3.87 0.78
N ILE A 94 28.26 5.09 0.23
CA ILE A 94 26.96 5.77 0.12
C ILE A 94 25.97 4.92 -0.67
N LEU A 95 26.39 4.35 -1.80
CA LEU A 95 25.57 3.50 -2.65
C LEU A 95 25.10 2.25 -1.89
N LEU A 96 26.00 1.59 -1.16
CA LEU A 96 25.69 0.41 -0.35
C LEU A 96 24.65 0.72 0.73
N LEU A 97 24.90 1.75 1.55
CA LEU A 97 23.99 2.16 2.63
C LEU A 97 22.63 2.58 2.11
N THR A 98 22.60 3.29 0.98
CA THR A 98 21.35 3.75 0.36
C THR A 98 20.54 2.56 -0.18
N ARG A 99 21.18 1.57 -0.80
CA ARG A 99 20.52 0.33 -1.25
C ARG A 99 19.96 -0.50 -0.08
N GLN A 100 20.71 -0.65 1.00
CA GLN A 100 20.23 -1.35 2.20
C GLN A 100 19.01 -0.65 2.81
N THR A 101 19.05 0.68 2.88
CA THR A 101 17.93 1.49 3.37
C THR A 101 16.71 1.36 2.47
N LEU A 102 16.91 1.43 1.15
CA LEU A 102 15.86 1.26 0.15
C LEU A 102 15.20 -0.11 0.24
N GLU A 103 15.98 -1.19 0.37
CA GLU A 103 15.46 -2.54 0.53
C GLU A 103 14.62 -2.67 1.81
N SER A 104 15.10 -2.11 2.92
CA SER A 104 14.36 -2.06 4.18
C SER A 104 13.00 -1.36 4.01
N LYS A 105 13.00 -0.18 3.37
CA LYS A 105 11.77 0.60 3.11
C LYS A 105 10.80 -0.11 2.16
N ARG A 106 11.32 -0.80 1.14
CA ARG A 106 10.50 -1.64 0.23
C ARG A 106 9.88 -2.83 0.97
N ARG A 107 10.58 -3.41 1.95
CA ARG A 107 10.02 -4.45 2.82
C ARG A 107 8.88 -3.89 3.68
N ASP A 108 9.08 -2.75 4.32
CA ASP A 108 8.02 -2.06 5.08
C ASP A 108 6.80 -1.75 4.22
N GLN A 109 7.01 -1.42 2.93
CA GLN A 109 5.93 -1.16 1.98
C GLN A 109 5.12 -2.44 1.69
N LEU A 110 5.78 -3.58 1.51
CA LEU A 110 5.13 -4.88 1.28
C LEU A 110 4.33 -5.33 2.52
N GLU A 111 4.82 -5.00 3.72
CA GLU A 111 4.15 -5.30 4.98
C GLU A 111 3.02 -4.30 5.32
N SER A 112 2.79 -3.29 4.47
CA SER A 112 1.76 -2.29 4.71
C SER A 112 0.38 -2.92 4.91
N LYS A 113 -0.25 -2.55 6.04
CA LYS A 113 -1.58 -3.06 6.43
C LYS A 113 -2.72 -2.28 5.78
N LEU A 114 -2.44 -1.51 4.72
CA LEU A 114 -3.42 -0.64 4.07
C LEU A 114 -4.66 -1.42 3.61
N GLY A 115 -4.48 -2.62 3.04
CA GLY A 115 -5.58 -3.49 2.64
C GLY A 115 -6.48 -3.90 3.81
N ASN A 116 -5.89 -4.27 4.95
CA ASN A 116 -6.62 -4.66 6.16
C ASN A 116 -7.35 -3.47 6.80
N LYS A 117 -6.78 -2.27 6.72
CA LYS A 117 -7.43 -1.06 7.22
C LYS A 117 -8.57 -0.61 6.31
N LYS A 118 -8.42 -0.77 4.99
CA LYS A 118 -9.48 -0.50 4.00
C LYS A 118 -10.68 -1.43 4.20
N SER A 119 -10.45 -2.73 4.38
CA SER A 119 -11.52 -3.69 4.63
C SER A 119 -12.26 -3.42 5.94
N ALA A 120 -11.57 -2.96 6.98
CA ALA A 120 -12.20 -2.54 8.24
C ALA A 120 -13.16 -1.35 8.07
N VAL A 121 -12.80 -0.37 7.22
CA VAL A 121 -13.70 0.75 6.86
C VAL A 121 -14.94 0.23 6.14
N TYR A 122 -14.78 -0.65 5.16
CA TYR A 122 -15.90 -1.22 4.41
C TYR A 122 -16.82 -2.06 5.30
N ALA A 123 -16.25 -2.86 6.21
CA ALA A 123 -17.04 -3.62 7.18
C ALA A 123 -17.85 -2.70 8.11
N ALA A 124 -17.26 -1.62 8.61
CA ALA A 124 -17.97 -0.66 9.45
C ALA A 124 -19.07 0.09 8.67
N ALA A 125 -18.81 0.45 7.42
CA ALA A 125 -19.81 1.10 6.55
C ALA A 125 -20.98 0.16 6.23
N ALA A 126 -20.69 -1.12 5.93
CA ALA A 126 -21.72 -2.12 5.67
C ALA A 126 -22.62 -2.34 6.90
N LYS A 127 -22.05 -2.41 8.11
CA LYS A 127 -22.83 -2.48 9.36
C LYS A 127 -23.76 -1.28 9.55
N LEU A 128 -23.30 -0.07 9.21
CA LEU A 128 -24.13 1.12 9.29
C LEU A 128 -25.31 1.07 8.30
N MET A 129 -25.03 0.70 7.05
CA MET A 129 -26.05 0.56 6.01
C MET A 129 -27.10 -0.50 6.38
N LEU A 130 -26.67 -1.66 6.91
CA LEU A 130 -27.58 -2.69 7.41
C LEU A 130 -28.45 -2.17 8.55
N ALA A 131 -27.87 -1.49 9.54
CA ALA A 131 -28.64 -0.92 10.65
C ALA A 131 -29.68 0.12 10.20
N GLU A 132 -29.43 0.86 9.13
CA GLU A 132 -30.36 1.83 8.55
C GLU A 132 -31.43 1.17 7.65
N LEU A 133 -31.09 0.09 6.96
CA LEU A 133 -32.00 -0.66 6.09
C LEU A 133 -32.96 -1.58 6.86
N THR A 134 -32.52 -2.18 7.97
CA THR A 134 -33.34 -3.12 8.77
C THR A 134 -34.71 -2.54 9.17
N PRO A 135 -34.84 -1.31 9.67
CA PRO A 135 -36.14 -0.71 10.00
C PRO A 135 -37.03 -0.48 8.77
N ALA A 136 -36.44 -0.16 7.62
CA ALA A 136 -37.18 0.04 6.37
C ALA A 136 -37.73 -1.30 5.84
N LEU A 137 -36.90 -2.35 5.87
CA LEU A 137 -37.30 -3.72 5.57
C LEU A 137 -38.39 -4.22 6.51
N GLN A 138 -38.25 -4.00 7.83
CA GLN A 138 -39.28 -4.36 8.81
C GLN A 138 -40.62 -3.65 8.54
N LYS A 139 -40.59 -2.37 8.15
CA LYS A 139 -41.79 -1.63 7.76
C LYS A 139 -42.42 -2.17 6.48
N ALA A 140 -41.61 -2.46 5.46
CA ALA A 140 -42.10 -3.06 4.22
C ALA A 140 -42.76 -4.42 4.48
N VAL A 141 -42.12 -5.27 5.28
CA VAL A 141 -42.67 -6.56 5.71
C VAL A 141 -43.97 -6.36 6.48
N ALA A 142 -44.06 -5.43 7.42
CA ALA A 142 -45.28 -5.17 8.19
C ALA A 142 -46.45 -4.69 7.31
N ILE A 143 -46.19 -3.78 6.37
CA ILE A 143 -47.20 -3.27 5.41
C ILE A 143 -47.68 -4.41 4.51
N TYR A 144 -46.76 -5.22 3.98
CA TYR A 144 -47.10 -6.34 3.10
C TYR A 144 -47.84 -7.45 3.83
N SER A 145 -47.41 -7.75 5.06
CA SER A 145 -48.09 -8.70 5.96
C SER A 145 -49.52 -8.26 6.23
N ALA A 146 -49.76 -6.98 6.50
CA ALA A 146 -51.10 -6.43 6.76
C ALA A 146 -52.06 -6.56 5.56
N GLY A 147 -51.54 -6.64 4.32
CA GLY A 147 -52.34 -6.78 3.10
C GLY A 147 -52.65 -8.22 2.67
N LEU A 148 -52.04 -9.23 3.31
CA LEU A 148 -52.20 -10.64 2.92
C LEU A 148 -53.35 -11.33 3.69
N PRO A 149 -54.41 -11.81 3.00
CA PRO A 149 -55.57 -12.47 3.61
C PRO A 149 -55.32 -13.97 3.83
N TYR A 150 -54.15 -14.37 4.30
CA TYR A 150 -53.75 -15.78 4.41
C TYR A 150 -53.47 -16.21 5.85
N TYR A 151 -53.78 -17.48 6.13
CA TYR A 151 -53.49 -18.14 7.40
C TYR A 151 -51.98 -18.13 7.68
N VAL A 152 -51.62 -18.07 8.97
CA VAL A 152 -50.29 -17.74 9.51
C VAL A 152 -49.11 -18.48 8.85
N THR A 153 -49.31 -19.71 8.35
CA THR A 153 -48.27 -20.52 7.69
C THR A 153 -47.85 -20.03 6.31
N ASP A 154 -48.75 -19.43 5.51
CA ASP A 154 -48.41 -18.91 4.17
C ASP A 154 -47.74 -17.53 4.23
N ARG A 155 -47.94 -16.79 5.34
CA ARG A 155 -47.41 -15.43 5.49
C ARG A 155 -45.89 -15.39 5.52
N HIS A 156 -45.25 -16.32 6.22
CA HIS A 156 -43.78 -16.37 6.32
C HIS A 156 -43.12 -16.80 5.01
N GLN A 157 -43.75 -17.71 4.24
CA GLN A 157 -43.27 -18.12 2.93
C GLN A 157 -43.36 -16.94 1.93
N HIS A 158 -44.46 -16.19 1.92
CA HIS A 158 -44.60 -15.02 1.05
C HIS A 158 -43.67 -13.85 1.43
N ILE A 159 -43.43 -13.62 2.72
CA ILE A 159 -42.44 -12.61 3.17
C ILE A 159 -41.03 -13.02 2.73
N LYS A 160 -40.70 -14.31 2.86
CA LYS A 160 -39.43 -14.88 2.38
C LYS A 160 -39.30 -14.69 0.87
N ASP A 161 -40.30 -15.08 0.09
CA ASP A 161 -40.26 -14.98 -1.37
C ASP A 161 -40.19 -13.52 -1.83
N PHE A 162 -40.88 -12.60 -1.16
CA PHE A 162 -40.80 -11.16 -1.43
C PHE A 162 -39.41 -10.57 -1.14
N VAL A 163 -38.81 -10.89 0.02
CA VAL A 163 -37.45 -10.44 0.34
C VAL A 163 -36.44 -11.05 -0.62
N THR A 164 -36.63 -12.32 -0.99
CA THR A 164 -35.77 -13.02 -1.96
C THR A 164 -35.88 -12.39 -3.35
N ASP A 165 -37.09 -12.14 -3.86
CA ASP A 165 -37.31 -11.49 -5.15
C ASP A 165 -36.78 -10.04 -5.18
N ALA A 166 -37.00 -9.27 -4.11
CA ALA A 166 -36.47 -7.91 -3.99
C ALA A 166 -34.93 -7.90 -3.93
N CYS A 167 -34.31 -8.94 -3.35
CA CYS A 167 -32.87 -9.13 -3.36
C CYS A 167 -32.35 -9.63 -4.72
N PHE A 168 -33.12 -10.44 -5.46
CA PHE A 168 -32.74 -10.96 -6.78
C PHE A 168 -32.85 -9.94 -7.92
N THR A 169 -33.65 -8.88 -7.76
CA THR A 169 -33.73 -7.78 -8.75
C THR A 169 -32.50 -6.87 -8.80
N HIS A 170 -31.54 -7.04 -7.88
CA HIS A 170 -30.28 -6.29 -7.86
C HIS A 170 -29.08 -7.25 -7.82
N GLU A 171 -28.52 -7.52 -9.01
CA GLU A 171 -27.20 -8.04 -9.41
C GLU A 171 -26.35 -8.85 -8.39
N GLU A 172 -25.58 -9.81 -8.92
CA GLU A 172 -24.70 -10.85 -8.31
C GLU A 172 -23.85 -10.49 -7.06
N ASN A 173 -23.79 -9.23 -6.63
CA ASN A 173 -23.05 -8.72 -5.47
C ASN A 173 -23.79 -8.87 -4.12
N THR A 174 -25.07 -9.25 -4.09
CA THR A 174 -25.88 -9.38 -2.86
C THR A 174 -25.82 -10.76 -2.19
N ARG A 175 -25.15 -11.74 -2.82
CA ARG A 175 -25.12 -13.15 -2.40
C ARG A 175 -24.58 -13.42 -0.97
N PRO A 176 -23.57 -12.70 -0.45
CA PRO A 176 -23.12 -12.88 0.93
C PRO A 176 -24.13 -12.40 1.98
N PHE A 177 -24.96 -11.40 1.66
CA PHE A 177 -25.96 -10.85 2.57
C PHE A 177 -27.16 -11.78 2.78
N LEU A 178 -27.48 -12.60 1.77
CA LEU A 178 -28.54 -13.61 1.83
C LEU A 178 -28.22 -14.74 2.83
N LEU A 179 -26.94 -15.14 2.94
CA LEU A 179 -26.49 -16.20 3.86
C LEU A 179 -26.62 -15.82 5.34
N GLU A 180 -26.37 -14.55 5.70
CA GLU A 180 -26.55 -14.07 7.08
C GLU A 180 -28.03 -13.84 7.43
N ALA A 181 -28.84 -13.37 6.47
CA ALA A 181 -30.29 -13.23 6.66
C ALA A 181 -31.01 -14.59 6.72
N GLU A 182 -30.55 -15.59 5.97
CA GLU A 182 -31.01 -16.98 6.06
C GLU A 182 -30.83 -17.56 7.47
N GLN A 183 -29.67 -17.30 8.09
CA GLN A 183 -29.41 -17.80 9.44
C GLN A 183 -30.32 -17.16 10.49
N LEU A 184 -30.64 -15.87 10.36
CA LEU A 184 -31.43 -15.14 11.34
C LEU A 184 -32.96 -15.29 11.20
N TYR A 185 -33.47 -15.42 9.96
CA TYR A 185 -34.92 -15.37 9.70
C TYR A 185 -35.48 -16.66 9.08
N LEU A 186 -34.63 -17.56 8.60
CA LEU A 186 -35.05 -18.78 7.89
C LEU A 186 -34.76 -20.07 8.66
N THR A 187 -34.16 -19.98 9.85
CA THR A 187 -34.05 -21.10 10.79
C THR A 187 -35.16 -21.03 11.86
N PRO A 188 -35.66 -22.19 12.34
CA PRO A 188 -36.67 -22.22 13.42
C PRO A 188 -36.21 -21.53 14.71
N GLU A 189 -34.90 -21.51 14.96
CA GLU A 189 -34.26 -20.90 16.12
C GLU A 189 -34.24 -19.36 16.02
N GLY A 190 -34.04 -18.82 14.82
CA GLY A 190 -34.12 -17.37 14.55
C GLY A 190 -35.55 -16.81 14.64
N ALA A 191 -36.55 -17.61 14.25
CA ALA A 191 -37.96 -17.25 14.37
C ALA A 191 -38.43 -17.09 15.83
N GLN A 192 -37.88 -17.88 16.77
CA GLN A 192 -38.17 -17.76 18.21
C GLN A 192 -37.56 -16.52 18.87
N GLN A 193 -36.51 -15.93 18.29
CA GLN A 193 -35.88 -14.71 18.83
C GLN A 193 -36.61 -13.43 18.42
N CYS A 194 -37.55 -13.52 17.47
CA CYS A 194 -38.33 -12.39 16.94
C CYS A 194 -39.79 -12.35 17.44
N SER A 195 -40.20 -13.29 18.30
CA SER A 195 -41.48 -13.31 19.03
C SER A 195 -41.31 -12.80 20.46
#